data_AF-A0A0Z8GVL9-F1
#
_entry.id   AF-A0A0Z8GVL9-F1
#
_cell.length_a   1.000
_cell.length_b   1.000
_cell.length_c   1.000
_cell.angle_alpha   90.00
_cell.angle_beta   90.00
_cell.angle_gamma   90.00
#
_symmetry.space_group_name_H-M   'P 1'
#
loop_
_entity.id
_entity.type
_entity.pdbx_description
1 polymer ?
#
loop_
_entity_poly.entity_id
_entity_poly.type
_entity_poly.pdbx_seq_one_letter_code
_entity_poly.pdbx_strand_id
1 'polypeptide(L)' 'MNRTIKNGMKVAILFFALFLITILVFKVLNLLGFEMSLTERSYLFPPLLATFVTALQFSKKKNSDKS' A
#
# COMPACT_ATOMS: atom_id res chain seq x y z
N MET A 1 23.22 -3.42 -15.41
CA MET A 1 21.88 -3.37 -14.77
C MET A 1 21.45 -1.91 -14.65
N ASN A 2 20.47 -1.45 -15.44
CA ASN A 2 20.06 -0.03 -15.47
C ASN A 2 19.59 0.45 -14.08
N ARG A 3 20.02 1.66 -13.66
CA ARG A 3 19.64 2.28 -12.37
C ARG A 3 18.12 2.31 -12.13
N THR A 4 17.33 2.44 -13.20
CA THR A 4 15.86 2.38 -13.19
C THR A 4 15.32 1.06 -12.64
N ILE A 5 15.93 -0.07 -13.01
CA ILE A 5 15.53 -1.41 -12.55
C ILE A 5 15.81 -1.55 -11.05
N LYS A 6 16.94 -0.99 -10.57
CA LYS A 6 17.32 -1.02 -9.15
C LYS A 6 16.32 -0.26 -8.27
N ASN A 7 15.82 0.88 -8.75
CA ASN A 7 14.79 1.65 -8.05
C ASN A 7 13.42 0.98 -8.14
N GLY A 8 13.06 0.41 -9.30
CA GLY A 8 11.83 -0.36 -9.46
C GLY A 8 11.76 -1.56 -8.51
N MET A 9 12.87 -2.29 -8.36
CA MET A 9 12.96 -3.44 -7.44
C MET A 9 12.79 -3.01 -5.98
N LYS A 10 13.38 -1.88 -5.56
CA LYS A 10 13.17 -1.33 -4.22
C LYS A 10 11.70 -0.98 -3.96
N VAL A 11 11.02 -0.37 -4.94
CA VAL A 11 9.61 -0.01 -4.82
C VAL A 11 8.73 -1.26 -4.76
N ALA A 12 9.02 -2.28 -5.58
CA ALA A 12 8.29 -3.54 -5.56
C ALA A 12 8.44 -4.29 -4.22
N ILE A 13 9.65 -4.31 -3.65
CA ILE A 13 9.92 -4.89 -2.33
C ILE A 13 9.17 -4.12 -1.24
N LEU A 14 9.19 -2.79 -1.28
CA LEU A 14 8.47 -1.96 -0.31
C LEU A 14 6.96 -2.17 -0.41
N PHE A 15 6.42 -2.27 -1.62
CA PHE A 15 5.01 -2.58 -1.85
C PHE A 15 4.63 -3.95 -1.26
N PHE A 16 5.43 -4.99 -1.53
CA PHE A 16 5.19 -6.33 -0.98
C PHE A 16 5.25 -6.35 0.55
N ALA A 17 6.21 -5.63 1.15
CA ALA A 17 6.33 -5.54 2.60
C ALA A 17 5.09 -4.87 3.23
N LEU A 18 4.63 -3.74 2.67
CA LEU A 18 3.42 -3.07 3.14
C LEU A 18 2.17 -3.94 2.94
N PHE A 19 2.07 -4.66 1.82
CA PHE A 19 0.96 -5.57 1.54
C PHE A 19 0.89 -6.72 2.54
N LEU A 20 2.03 -7.35 2.85
CA LEU A 20 2.13 -8.42 3.84
C LEU A 20 1.74 -7.96 5.24
N ILE A 21 2.22 -6.77 5.68
CA ILE A 21 1.84 -6.18 6.96
C ILE A 21 0.32 -5.95 7.01
N THR A 22 -0.26 -5.45 5.92
CA THR A 22 -1.70 -5.21 5.83
C THR A 22 -2.50 -6.51 6.00
N ILE A 23 -2.11 -7.60 5.33
CA ILE A 23 -2.73 -8.92 5.51
C ILE A 23 -2.56 -9.44 6.94
N LEU A 24 -1.38 -9.27 7.53
CA LEU A 24 -1.11 -9.72 8.89
C LEU A 24 -1.98 -8.97 9.91
N VAL A 25 -2.12 -7.65 9.76
CA VAL A 25 -2.99 -6.82 10.59
C VAL A 25 -4.43 -7.31 10.47
N PHE A 26 -4.94 -7.53 9.26
CA PHE A 26 -6.27 -8.13 9.09
C PHE A 26 -6.37 -9.48 9.81
N LYS A 27 -5.44 -10.41 9.58
CA LYS A 27 -5.48 -11.73 10.24
C LYS A 27 -5.51 -11.62 11.78
N VAL A 28 -4.77 -10.68 12.36
CA VAL A 28 -4.79 -10.40 13.81
C VAL A 28 -6.15 -9.82 14.24
N LEU A 29 -6.73 -8.88 13.50
CA LEU A 29 -8.07 -8.36 13.77
C LEU A 29 -9.13 -9.49 13.76
N ASN A 30 -9.05 -10.41 12.79
CA ASN A 30 -9.96 -11.57 12.74
C ASN A 30 -9.82 -12.45 13.98
N LEU A 31 -8.58 -12.67 14.42
CA LEU A 31 -8.27 -13.50 15.59
C LEU A 31 -8.77 -12.87 16.90
N LEU A 32 -8.76 -11.53 16.96
CA LEU A 32 -9.30 -10.75 18.08
C LEU A 32 -10.83 -10.72 18.13
N GLY A 33 -11.51 -11.40 17.20
CA GLY A 33 -12.97 -11.48 17.15
C GLY A 33 -13.62 -10.26 16.48
N PHE A 34 -12.85 -9.40 15.80
CA PHE A 34 -13.45 -8.46 14.87
C PHE A 34 -14.02 -9.27 13.71
N GLU A 35 -15.34 -9.22 13.52
CA GLU A 35 -15.95 -9.66 12.26
C GLU A 35 -15.40 -8.78 11.14
N MET A 36 -14.39 -9.28 10.44
CA MET A 36 -14.14 -8.86 9.08
C MET A 36 -15.27 -9.43 8.23
N SER A 37 -16.43 -8.76 8.27
CA SER A 37 -17.34 -8.84 7.16
C SER A 37 -16.61 -8.24 5.96
N LEU A 38 -15.92 -9.10 5.22
CA LEU A 38 -15.44 -8.83 3.88
C LEU A 38 -16.65 -8.71 2.96
N THR A 39 -17.57 -7.79 3.27
CA THR A 39 -18.56 -7.31 2.33
C THR A 39 -17.77 -6.78 1.13
N GLU A 40 -18.30 -6.94 -0.07
CA GLU A 40 -17.65 -6.68 -1.37
C GLU A 40 -16.93 -5.31 -1.46
N ARG A 41 -17.27 -4.36 -0.59
CA ARG A 41 -16.63 -3.05 -0.39
C ARG A 41 -15.26 -3.12 0.31
N SER A 42 -15.02 -4.09 1.18
CA SER A 42 -13.76 -4.28 1.91
C SER A 42 -12.64 -4.84 1.02
N TYR A 43 -12.97 -5.48 -0.11
CA TYR A 43 -11.99 -5.89 -1.12
C TYR A 43 -11.38 -4.70 -1.86
N LEU A 44 -12.11 -3.58 -1.92
CA LEU A 44 -11.64 -2.32 -2.51
C LEU A 44 -10.75 -1.53 -1.54
N PHE A 45 -10.75 -1.86 -0.25
CA PHE A 45 -10.01 -1.10 0.75
C PHE A 45 -8.48 -1.19 0.57
N PRO A 46 -7.88 -2.39 0.35
CA PRO A 46 -6.44 -2.49 0.06
C PRO A 46 -6.03 -1.78 -1.25
N PRO A 47 -6.74 -1.92 -2.38
CA PRO A 47 -6.47 -1.16 -3.61
C PRO A 47 -6.62 0.37 -3.44
N LEU A 48 -7.65 0.83 -2.71
CA LEU A 48 -7.89 2.25 -2.48
C LEU A 48 -6.84 2.87 -1.56
N LEU A 49 -6.43 2.17 -0.50
CA LEU A 49 -5.32 2.60 0.35
C LEU A 49 -4.01 2.71 -0.45
N ALA A 50 -3.69 1.69 -1.26
CA ALA A 50 -2.52 1.72 -2.13
C ALA A 50 -2.56 2.90 -3.12
N THR A 51 -3.74 3.16 -3.71
CA THR A 51 -3.96 4.29 -4.64
C THR A 51 -3.83 5.62 -3.91
N PHE A 52 -4.41 5.76 -2.72
CA PHE A 52 -4.36 6.97 -1.91
C PHE A 52 -2.94 7.32 -1.47
N VAL A 53 -2.19 6.34 -0.95
CA VAL A 53 -0.78 6.52 -0.56
C VAL A 53 0.05 6.89 -1.79
N THR A 54 -0.20 6.27 -2.94
CA THR A 54 0.49 6.60 -4.19
C THR A 54 0.17 8.03 -4.63
N ALA A 55 -1.10 8.44 -4.62
CA ALA A 55 -1.52 9.79 -4.98
C ALA A 55 -0.93 10.86 -4.04
N LEU A 56 -0.87 10.58 -2.74
CA LEU A 56 -0.20 11.46 -1.76
C LEU A 56 1.29 11.59 -2.04
N GLN A 57 1.99 10.50 -2.36
CA GLN A 57 3.41 10.52 -2.68
C GLN A 57 3.69 11.30 -3.98
N PHE A 58 2.83 11.14 -5.00
CA PHE A 58 2.91 11.92 -6.24
C PHE A 58 2.61 13.41 -6.01
N SER A 59 1.62 13.74 -5.19
CA SER A 59 1.27 15.12 -4.85
C SER A 59 2.40 15.81 -4.05
N LYS A 60 3.01 15.08 -3.10
CA LYS A 60 4.17 15.55 -2.34
C LYS A 60 5.39 15.79 -3.24
N LYS A 61 5.61 14.91 -4.23
CA LYS A 61 6.68 15.09 -5.23
C LYS A 61 6.44 16.32 -6.12
N LYS A 62 5.18 16.60 -6.49
CA LYS A 62 4.80 17.76 -7.32
C LYS A 62 5.03 19.11 -6.62
N ASN A 63 4.86 19.17 -5.30
CA ASN A 63 5.15 20.39 -4.52
C ASN A 63 6.64 20.63 -4.25
N SER A 64 7.48 19.60 -4.35
CA SER A 64 8.94 19.75 -4.19
C SER A 64 9.67 20.21 -5.45
N ASP A 65 9.03 20.09 -6.62
CA ASP A 65 9.59 20.49 -7.94
C ASP A 65 9.24 21.94 -8.31
N LYS A 66 8.43 22.61 -7.47
CA LYS A 66 7.96 23.99 -7.69
C LYS A 66 8.47 24.99 -6.64
N SER A 67 9.44 24.59 -5.82
CA SER A 67 10.12 25.46 -4.84
C SER A 67 11.58 25.66 -5.21
#